data_AF-A0A0F7ZEW9-F1
#
_entry.id   AF-A0A0F7ZEW9-F1
#
_cell.length_a   1.000
_cell.length_b   1.000
_cell.length_c   1.000
_cell.angle_alpha   90.00
_cell.angle_beta   90.00
_cell.angle_gamma   90.00
#
_symmetry.space_group_name_H-M   'P 1'
#
loop_
_entity.id
_entity.type
_entity.pdbx_description
1 polymer ?
#
loop_
_entity_poly.entity_id
_entity_poly.type
_entity_poly.pdbx_seq_one_letter_code
_entity_poly.pdbx_strand_id
1 'polypeptide(L)'
;MLAHPHRDPNELRKINGVEYDSYASAAEFCFANHQHPDDYYGTPNAEDRRPDPDEFEEEFHEPDLLDEDWLELARQLPDCPPSQEMVDLLGRRDIDIQYDWTPHVGRYADPGIVQGDYWRQRIAQNPLYMDVEDLPSEARDTLNAEQRIVYDTIVGHFQCESEEQIPC
;
A
#
# COMPACT_ATOMS: atom_id res chain seq x y z
N MET A 1 -13.39 -2.01 -10.99
CA MET A 1 -12.50 -2.48 -12.10
C MET A 1 -12.63 -1.51 -13.27
N LEU A 2 -11.51 -0.95 -13.77
CA LEU A 2 -11.50 -0.16 -15.00
C LEU A 2 -12.09 -1.02 -16.14
N ALA A 3 -13.32 -0.72 -16.57
CA ALA A 3 -14.07 -1.52 -17.54
C ALA A 3 -13.41 -1.56 -18.94
N HIS A 4 -12.34 -0.81 -19.11
CA HIS A 4 -11.50 -0.80 -20.30
C HIS A 4 -10.05 -1.07 -19.88
N PRO A 5 -9.59 -2.33 -19.94
CA PRO A 5 -8.19 -2.65 -19.68
C PRO A 5 -7.35 -2.08 -20.82
N HIS A 6 -6.70 -0.95 -20.56
CA HIS A 6 -5.75 -0.32 -21.47
C HIS A 6 -4.33 -0.73 -21.07
N ARG A 7 -3.53 -1.15 -22.05
CA ARG A 7 -2.09 -1.42 -21.83
C ARG A 7 -1.22 -0.24 -22.24
N ASP A 8 -1.76 0.68 -23.02
CA ASP A 8 -1.07 1.88 -23.51
C ASP A 8 -1.92 3.14 -23.19
N PRO A 9 -1.33 4.20 -22.62
CA PRO A 9 -2.03 5.46 -22.34
C PRO A 9 -2.72 6.09 -23.55
N ASN A 10 -2.21 5.85 -24.77
CA ASN A 10 -2.84 6.33 -26.00
C ASN A 10 -4.19 5.66 -26.29
N GLU A 11 -4.45 4.48 -25.71
CA GLU A 11 -5.73 3.79 -25.84
C GLU A 11 -6.84 4.43 -25.00
N LEU A 12 -6.52 5.29 -24.04
CA LEU A 12 -7.51 6.01 -23.23
C LEU A 12 -8.35 7.01 -24.04
N ARG A 13 -7.86 7.41 -25.22
CA ARG A 13 -8.64 8.20 -26.19
C ARG A 13 -9.59 7.35 -27.03
N LYS A 14 -9.57 6.03 -26.89
CA LYS A 14 -10.36 5.09 -27.69
C LYS A 14 -11.45 4.45 -26.86
N ILE A 15 -12.70 4.76 -27.18
CA ILE A 15 -13.88 4.14 -26.56
C ILE A 15 -14.66 3.42 -27.64
N ASN A 16 -14.90 2.12 -27.44
CA ASN A 16 -15.58 1.25 -28.41
C ASN A 16 -14.95 1.29 -29.83
N GLY A 17 -13.63 1.48 -29.91
CA GLY A 17 -12.89 1.56 -31.17
C GLY A 17 -12.94 2.92 -31.89
N VAL A 18 -13.61 3.92 -31.31
CA VAL A 18 -13.62 5.30 -31.82
C VAL A 18 -12.56 6.12 -31.08
N GLU A 19 -11.68 6.77 -31.83
CA GLU A 19 -10.64 7.65 -31.29
C GLU A 19 -11.16 9.08 -31.18
N TYR A 20 -10.97 9.68 -30.01
CA TYR A 20 -11.41 11.04 -29.68
C TYR A 20 -10.23 12.02 -29.66
N ASP A 21 -10.51 13.28 -30.00
CA ASP A 21 -9.51 14.33 -30.15
C ASP A 21 -8.79 14.67 -28.82
N SER A 22 -9.45 14.45 -27.68
CA SER A 22 -8.89 14.67 -26.36
C SER A 22 -9.38 13.64 -25.33
N TYR A 23 -8.59 13.45 -24.26
CA TYR A 23 -9.00 12.61 -23.12
C TYR A 23 -10.30 13.10 -22.48
N ALA A 24 -10.52 14.42 -22.44
CA ALA A 24 -11.76 15.00 -21.91
C ALA A 24 -12.98 14.59 -22.75
N SER A 25 -12.88 14.68 -24.07
CA SER A 25 -13.97 14.27 -24.98
C SER A 25 -14.26 12.76 -24.93
N ALA A 26 -13.22 11.94 -24.78
CA ALA A 26 -13.40 10.51 -24.51
C ALA A 26 -14.12 10.29 -23.17
N ALA A 27 -13.63 10.90 -22.08
CA ALA A 27 -14.21 10.75 -20.74
C ALA A 27 -15.69 11.19 -20.69
N GLU A 28 -16.04 12.33 -21.30
CA GLU A 28 -17.42 12.80 -21.40
C GLU A 28 -18.32 11.80 -22.14
N PHE A 29 -17.84 11.25 -23.26
CA PHE A 29 -18.58 10.23 -23.99
C PHE A 29 -18.76 8.95 -23.17
N CYS A 30 -17.72 8.50 -22.47
CA CYS A 30 -17.77 7.34 -21.58
C CYS A 30 -18.83 7.54 -20.49
N PHE A 31 -18.72 8.65 -19.77
CA PHE A 31 -19.62 9.00 -18.66
C PHE A 31 -21.08 9.14 -19.10
N ALA A 32 -21.33 9.68 -20.30
CA ALA A 32 -22.68 9.88 -20.80
C ALA A 32 -23.32 8.58 -21.34
N ASN A 33 -22.54 7.63 -21.85
CA ASN A 33 -23.06 6.50 -22.61
C ASN A 33 -22.88 5.15 -21.93
N HIS A 34 -22.03 5.04 -20.92
CA HIS A 34 -21.80 3.78 -20.20
C HIS A 34 -22.33 3.88 -18.77
N GLN A 35 -23.05 2.85 -18.34
CA GLN A 35 -23.29 2.59 -16.93
C GLN A 35 -22.30 1.53 -16.48
N HIS A 36 -21.39 1.91 -15.60
CA HIS A 36 -20.47 0.98 -14.97
C HIS A 36 -21.08 0.51 -13.65
N PRO A 37 -20.85 -0.76 -13.26
CA PRO A 37 -20.98 -1.17 -11.86
C PRO A 37 -20.13 -0.24 -10.98
N ASP A 38 -20.54 -0.02 -9.73
CA ASP A 38 -19.77 0.76 -8.78
C ASP A 38 -18.31 0.26 -8.77
N ASP A 39 -17.37 1.17 -9.02
CA ASP A 39 -15.96 0.84 -9.07
C ASP A 39 -15.32 0.85 -7.67
N TYR A 40 -16.10 1.23 -6.64
CA TYR A 40 -15.74 1.33 -5.23
C TYR A 40 -14.58 2.31 -4.94
N TYR A 41 -14.22 3.17 -5.89
CA TYR A 41 -13.25 4.27 -5.70
C TYR A 41 -13.93 5.60 -5.34
N GLY A 42 -15.26 5.62 -5.21
CA GLY A 42 -16.04 6.76 -4.75
C GLY A 42 -16.03 6.93 -3.23
N THR A 43 -16.83 7.89 -2.73
CA THR A 43 -17.04 8.02 -1.28
C THR A 43 -17.95 6.88 -0.81
N PRO A 44 -17.50 6.01 0.12
CA PRO A 44 -18.33 4.90 0.59
C PRO A 44 -19.60 5.44 1.22
N ASN A 45 -20.74 4.91 0.77
CA ASN A 45 -22.05 5.20 1.35
C ASN A 45 -22.01 4.91 2.86
N ALA A 46 -22.60 5.79 3.66
CA ALA A 46 -22.58 5.68 5.13
C ALA A 46 -23.26 4.40 5.64
N GLU A 47 -24.23 3.87 4.89
CA GLU A 47 -24.98 2.67 5.24
C GLU A 47 -24.20 1.36 4.99
N ASP A 48 -23.21 1.36 4.08
CA ASP A 48 -22.35 0.20 3.80
C ASP A 48 -21.19 0.06 4.82
N ARG A 49 -21.12 0.96 5.81
CA ARG A 49 -20.09 0.99 6.86
C ARG A 49 -20.41 0.10 8.06
N ARG A 50 -21.27 -0.91 7.88
CA ARG A 50 -21.48 -1.90 8.93
C ARG A 50 -20.55 -3.07 8.63
N PRO A 51 -19.38 -3.15 9.30
CA PRO A 51 -18.56 -4.35 9.18
C PRO A 51 -19.40 -5.53 9.64
N ASP A 52 -19.48 -6.57 8.81
CA ASP A 52 -19.84 -7.89 9.32
C ASP A 52 -18.82 -8.27 10.40
N PRO A 53 -19.27 -8.87 11.52
CA PRO A 53 -18.37 -9.32 12.57
C PRO A 53 -17.33 -10.24 11.92
N ASP A 54 -16.07 -9.83 12.03
CA ASP A 54 -14.97 -10.62 11.52
C ASP A 54 -14.90 -11.93 12.32
N GLU A 55 -14.93 -13.08 11.64
CA GLU A 55 -14.57 -14.34 12.29
C GLU A 55 -13.09 -14.33 12.75
N PHE A 56 -12.26 -13.40 12.24
CA PHE A 56 -10.86 -13.22 12.61
C PHE A 56 -10.59 -12.05 13.59
N GLU A 57 -11.60 -11.25 13.97
CA GLU A 57 -11.52 -10.26 15.08
C GLU A 57 -12.02 -10.89 16.38
N GLU A 58 -11.56 -12.10 16.68
CA GLU A 58 -11.51 -12.48 18.09
C GLU A 58 -10.46 -11.54 18.70
N GLU A 59 -10.89 -10.59 19.53
CA GLU A 59 -10.03 -9.68 20.29
C GLU A 59 -9.22 -10.53 21.28
N PHE A 60 -8.21 -11.21 20.76
CA PHE A 60 -7.28 -12.02 21.52
C PHE A 60 -6.36 -11.05 22.24
N HIS A 61 -6.60 -10.85 23.53
CA HIS A 61 -5.54 -10.38 24.40
C HIS A 61 -4.47 -11.46 24.41
N GLU A 62 -3.39 -11.26 23.64
CA GLU A 62 -2.21 -12.10 23.75
C GLU A 62 -1.76 -12.09 25.22
N PRO A 63 -1.69 -13.25 25.89
CA PRO A 63 -1.05 -13.32 27.20
C PRO A 63 0.42 -12.87 27.05
N ASP A 64 1.01 -12.35 28.12
CA ASP A 64 2.43 -11.99 28.13
C ASP A 64 3.26 -13.21 27.66
N LEU A 65 3.84 -13.09 26.46
CA LEU A 65 4.62 -14.17 25.83
C LEU A 65 5.91 -14.39 26.62
N LEU A 66 6.12 -15.62 27.07
CA LEU A 66 7.37 -16.04 27.71
C LEU A 66 8.35 -16.58 26.67
N ASP A 67 9.65 -16.60 27.00
CA ASP A 67 10.69 -17.15 26.13
C ASP A 67 10.40 -18.63 25.77
N GLU A 68 9.76 -19.36 26.67
CA GLU A 68 9.31 -20.73 26.44
C GLU A 68 8.24 -20.86 25.35
N ASP A 69 7.37 -19.87 25.17
CA ASP A 69 6.32 -19.87 24.13
C ASP A 69 6.93 -19.74 22.73
N TRP A 70 7.99 -18.94 22.61
CA TRP A 70 8.78 -18.83 21.37
C TRP A 70 9.49 -20.13 21.01
N LEU A 71 10.03 -20.84 22.01
CA LEU A 71 10.68 -22.13 21.82
C LEU A 71 9.68 -23.25 21.46
N GLU A 72 8.45 -23.17 21.96
CA GLU A 72 7.37 -24.07 21.57
C GLU A 72 6.93 -23.82 20.12
N LEU A 73 6.73 -22.56 19.74
CA LEU A 73 6.38 -22.18 18.37
C LEU A 73 7.47 -22.58 17.37
N ALA A 74 8.74 -22.35 17.71
CA ALA A 74 9.87 -22.78 16.88
C ALA A 74 9.92 -24.31 16.68
N ARG A 75 9.36 -25.08 17.62
CA ARG A 75 9.25 -26.55 17.50
C ARG A 75 8.09 -26.97 16.60
N GLN A 76 7.10 -26.11 16.40
CA GLN A 76 5.97 -26.32 15.50
C GLN A 76 6.27 -25.93 14.05
N LEU A 77 7.47 -25.43 13.76
CA LEU A 77 7.91 -25.22 12.38
C LEU A 77 7.66 -26.51 11.58
N PRO A 78 7.04 -26.42 10.39
CA PRO A 78 6.88 -27.58 9.53
C PRO A 78 8.25 -28.24 9.31
N ASP A 79 8.30 -29.58 9.24
CA ASP A 79 9.48 -30.34 8.78
C ASP A 79 9.70 -30.13 7.26
N CYS A 80 9.63 -28.88 6.82
CA CYS A 80 9.74 -28.42 5.45
C CYS A 80 11.05 -27.62 5.37
N PRO A 81 12.10 -28.14 4.73
CA PRO A 81 13.31 -27.38 4.50
C PRO A 81 13.00 -26.09 3.72
N PRO A 82 13.80 -25.01 3.88
CA PRO A 82 13.60 -23.74 3.17
C PRO A 82 13.52 -23.85 1.63
N SER A 83 14.04 -24.94 1.06
CA SER A 83 13.94 -25.26 -0.36
C SER A 83 12.58 -25.81 -0.81
N GLN A 84 11.71 -26.21 0.13
CA GLN A 84 10.34 -26.66 -0.09
C GLN A 84 9.29 -25.67 0.43
N GLU A 85 9.69 -24.70 1.25
CA GLU A 85 8.85 -23.53 1.49
C GLU A 85 8.49 -22.89 0.15
N MET A 86 7.21 -22.60 -0.04
CA MET A 86 6.73 -21.95 -1.26
C MET A 86 7.10 -20.46 -1.23
N VAL A 87 8.38 -20.14 -1.01
CA VAL A 87 8.92 -18.78 -1.05
C VAL A 87 8.65 -18.16 -2.42
N ASP A 88 8.58 -18.98 -3.46
CA ASP A 88 8.16 -18.56 -4.79
C ASP A 88 6.71 -18.04 -4.87
N LEU A 89 5.87 -18.30 -3.86
CA LEU A 89 4.54 -17.69 -3.72
C LEU A 89 4.57 -16.35 -2.98
N LEU A 90 5.60 -16.06 -2.18
CA LEU A 90 5.77 -14.76 -1.56
C LEU A 90 6.09 -13.73 -2.65
N GLY A 91 5.14 -12.83 -2.92
CA GLY A 91 5.21 -11.85 -4.01
C GLY A 91 4.55 -12.31 -5.32
N ARG A 92 3.91 -13.49 -5.35
CA ARG A 92 3.07 -13.91 -6.48
C ARG A 92 1.73 -13.18 -6.42
N ARG A 93 1.73 -12.03 -7.11
CA ARG A 93 0.60 -11.09 -7.21
C ARG A 93 -0.65 -11.70 -7.85
N ASP A 94 -0.55 -12.87 -8.49
CA ASP A 94 -1.68 -13.56 -9.10
C ASP A 94 -2.69 -14.03 -8.06
N ILE A 95 -2.25 -14.38 -6.84
CA ILE A 95 -3.15 -14.69 -5.72
C ILE A 95 -3.92 -13.43 -5.31
N ASP A 96 -3.19 -12.32 -5.12
CA ASP A 96 -3.80 -11.03 -4.74
C ASP A 96 -4.76 -10.50 -5.82
N ILE A 97 -4.43 -10.71 -7.10
CA ILE A 97 -5.25 -10.27 -8.24
C ILE A 97 -6.52 -11.12 -8.39
N GLN A 98 -6.45 -12.41 -8.05
CA GLN A 98 -7.58 -13.34 -8.17
C GLN A 98 -8.52 -13.30 -6.96
N TYR A 99 -8.06 -12.78 -5.82
CA TYR A 99 -8.86 -12.65 -4.62
C TYR A 99 -9.86 -11.49 -4.74
N ASP A 100 -11.12 -11.72 -4.32
CA ASP A 100 -12.13 -10.67 -4.28
C ASP A 100 -11.97 -9.82 -3.02
N TRP A 101 -11.36 -8.65 -3.17
CA TRP A 101 -11.14 -7.70 -2.08
C TRP A 101 -12.37 -6.86 -1.70
N THR A 102 -13.48 -6.99 -2.44
CA THR A 102 -14.71 -6.19 -2.20
C THR A 102 -15.18 -6.21 -0.73
N PRO A 103 -15.16 -7.35 0.01
CA PRO A 103 -15.58 -7.38 1.42
C PRO A 103 -14.73 -6.54 2.38
N HIS A 104 -13.52 -6.16 1.99
CA HIS A 104 -12.61 -5.37 2.83
C HIS A 104 -12.69 -3.86 2.55
N VAL A 105 -13.38 -3.46 1.48
CA VAL A 105 -13.55 -2.04 1.15
C VAL A 105 -14.44 -1.36 2.19
N GLY A 106 -13.96 -0.26 2.77
CA GLY A 106 -14.71 0.49 3.78
C GLY A 106 -14.81 -0.17 5.16
N ARG A 107 -14.27 -1.40 5.31
CA ARG A 107 -14.22 -2.14 6.59
C ARG A 107 -13.43 -1.37 7.65
N TYR A 108 -12.24 -0.91 7.28
CA TYR A 108 -11.40 -0.08 8.15
C TYR A 108 -11.72 1.40 7.95
N ALA A 109 -12.94 1.79 8.32
CA ALA A 109 -13.39 3.19 8.32
C ALA A 109 -12.88 3.98 9.53
N ASP A 110 -11.70 3.62 10.07
CA ASP A 110 -11.08 4.38 11.14
C ASP A 110 -10.90 5.83 10.66
N PRO A 111 -11.41 6.84 11.40
CA PRO A 111 -11.34 8.23 10.98
C PRO A 111 -9.92 8.69 10.72
N GLY A 112 -8.94 8.18 11.47
CA GLY A 112 -7.52 8.44 11.25
C GLY A 112 -7.01 7.83 9.96
N ILE A 113 -7.48 6.65 9.53
CA ILE A 113 -7.05 6.04 8.26
C ILE A 113 -7.61 6.85 7.09
N VAL A 114 -8.90 7.20 7.17
CA VAL A 114 -9.58 8.00 6.14
C VAL A 114 -9.01 9.42 6.03
N GLN A 115 -8.55 10.01 7.14
CA GLN A 115 -7.93 11.33 7.19
C GLN A 115 -6.40 11.31 6.94
N GLY A 116 -5.80 10.11 6.88
CA GLY A 116 -4.36 9.92 6.66
C GLY A 116 -3.47 10.16 7.90
N ASP A 117 -4.08 10.29 9.08
CA ASP A 117 -3.38 10.55 10.36
C ASP A 117 -3.17 9.30 11.22
N TYR A 118 -3.76 8.16 10.85
CA TYR A 118 -3.72 6.92 11.64
C TYR A 118 -2.31 6.53 12.07
N TRP A 119 -1.39 6.44 11.11
CA TRP A 119 -0.01 6.03 11.38
C TRP A 119 0.73 7.08 12.21
N ARG A 120 0.50 8.38 11.98
CA ARG A 120 1.11 9.45 12.80
C ARG A 120 0.66 9.34 14.26
N GLN A 121 -0.63 9.10 14.49
CA GLN A 121 -1.19 8.93 15.83
C GLN A 121 -0.66 7.66 16.50
N ARG A 122 -0.60 6.53 15.79
CA ARG A 122 -0.05 5.27 16.32
C ARG A 122 1.42 5.38 16.70
N ILE A 123 2.23 6.07 15.89
CA ILE A 123 3.65 6.35 16.19
C ILE A 123 3.78 7.21 17.44
N ALA A 124 2.96 8.27 17.56
CA ALA A 124 2.98 9.14 18.74
C ALA A 124 2.52 8.43 20.01
N GLN A 125 1.57 7.51 19.91
CA GLN A 125 1.04 6.71 21.03
C GLN A 125 2.00 5.59 21.47
N ASN A 126 2.83 5.09 20.55
CA ASN A 126 3.81 4.04 20.80
C ASN A 126 5.21 4.55 20.42
N PRO A 127 5.74 5.54 21.16
CA PRO A 127 7.05 6.09 20.87
C PRO A 127 8.09 5.00 21.12
N LEU A 128 8.58 4.40 20.04
CA LEU A 128 9.74 3.51 20.09
C LEU A 128 10.97 4.39 20.23
N TYR A 129 11.81 4.08 21.23
CA TYR A 129 13.14 4.65 21.31
C TYR A 129 13.97 4.08 20.16
N MET A 130 14.06 4.85 19.07
CA MET A 130 14.96 4.56 17.98
C MET A 130 16.33 5.12 18.38
N ASP A 131 17.31 4.24 18.59
CA ASP A 131 18.73 4.61 18.76
C ASP A 131 19.36 5.01 17.41
N VAL A 132 18.60 5.78 16.63
CA VAL A 132 19.05 6.39 15.39
C VAL A 132 19.23 7.85 15.74
N GLU A 133 20.47 8.23 16.05
CA GLU A 133 20.80 9.64 16.24
C GLU A 133 20.50 10.40 14.93
N ASP A 134 19.81 11.54 15.04
CA ASP A 134 19.69 12.50 13.96
C ASP A 134 21.09 13.04 13.66
N LEU A 135 21.76 12.41 12.69
CA LEU A 135 23.09 12.81 12.28
C LEU A 135 22.99 14.19 11.63
N PRO A 136 23.79 15.17 12.11
CA PRO A 136 23.79 16.50 11.54
C PRO A 136 24.25 16.44 10.08
N SER A 137 23.86 17.39 9.23
CA SER A 137 24.22 17.37 7.79
C SER A 137 25.73 17.35 7.58
N GLU A 138 26.49 17.87 8.55
CA GLU A 138 27.95 17.86 8.65
C GLU A 138 28.53 16.44 8.83
N ALA A 139 27.74 15.46 9.26
CA ALA A 139 28.14 14.05 9.31
C ALA A 139 28.46 13.50 7.91
N ARG A 140 27.87 14.07 6.85
CA ARG A 140 28.25 13.79 5.47
C ARG A 140 29.75 14.05 5.23
N ASP A 141 30.32 15.03 5.92
CA ASP A 141 31.72 15.43 5.75
C ASP A 141 32.70 14.52 6.51
N THR A 142 32.21 13.62 7.35
CA THR A 142 33.03 12.59 8.01
C THR A 142 33.05 11.26 7.24
N LEU A 143 32.22 11.12 6.20
CA LEU A 143 32.18 9.94 5.34
C LEU A 143 33.47 9.79 4.52
N ASN A 144 33.91 8.55 4.32
CA ASN A 144 34.96 8.28 3.34
C ASN A 144 34.45 8.49 1.90
N ALA A 145 35.36 8.46 0.91
CA ALA A 145 35.04 8.78 -0.48
C ALA A 145 33.96 7.86 -1.06
N GLU A 146 34.03 6.56 -0.78
CA GLU A 146 33.11 5.55 -1.25
C GLU A 146 31.71 5.72 -0.62
N GLN A 147 31.66 5.96 0.69
CA GLN A 147 30.42 6.22 1.42
C GLN A 147 29.74 7.51 0.96
N ARG A 148 30.53 8.55 0.66
CA ARG A 148 30.00 9.83 0.18
C ARG A 148 29.33 9.69 -1.20
N ILE A 149 29.87 8.85 -2.07
CA ILE A 149 29.25 8.55 -3.38
C ILE A 149 27.86 7.92 -3.18
N VAL A 150 27.75 6.93 -2.29
CA VAL A 150 26.47 6.25 -2.01
C VAL A 150 25.48 7.22 -1.38
N TYR A 151 25.91 7.98 -0.38
CA TYR A 151 25.08 8.99 0.29
C TYR A 151 24.55 10.03 -0.72
N ASP A 152 25.43 10.62 -1.52
CA ASP A 152 25.07 11.66 -2.48
C ASP A 152 24.11 11.15 -3.56
N THR A 153 24.29 9.88 -3.99
CA THR A 153 23.40 9.24 -4.97
C THR A 153 21.99 9.05 -4.42
N ILE A 154 21.88 8.51 -3.19
CA ILE A 154 20.59 8.22 -2.57
C ILE A 154 19.86 9.51 -2.21
N VAL A 155 20.55 10.43 -1.52
CA VAL A 155 19.96 11.71 -1.11
C VAL A 155 19.57 12.56 -2.33
N GLY A 156 20.43 12.58 -3.35
CA GLY A 156 20.13 13.29 -4.61
C GLY A 156 18.88 12.74 -5.31
N HIS A 157 18.66 11.42 -5.32
CA HIS A 157 17.47 10.80 -5.89
C HIS A 157 16.19 11.28 -5.21
N PHE A 158 16.12 11.25 -3.88
CA PHE A 158 14.93 11.67 -3.13
C PHE A 158 14.69 13.19 -3.18
N GLN A 159 15.75 13.99 -3.23
CA GLN A 159 15.61 15.44 -3.39
C GLN A 159 15.03 15.80 -4.77
N CYS A 160 15.46 15.09 -5.83
CA CYS A 160 14.94 15.29 -7.17
C CYS A 160 13.44 14.93 -7.27
N GLU A 161 13.01 13.85 -6.61
CA GLU A 161 11.59 13.46 -6.57
C GLU A 161 10.71 14.45 -5.79
N SER A 162 11.27 15.12 -4.78
CA SER A 162 10.53 16.13 -4.02
C SER A 162 10.29 17.42 -4.82
N GLU A 163 11.16 17.76 -5.77
CA GLU A 163 10.99 18.93 -6.65
C GLU A 163 9.99 18.68 -7.79
N GLU A 164 9.80 17.43 -8.20
CA GLU A 164 8.80 17.04 -9.21
C GLU A 164 7.37 16.92 -8.65
N GLN A 165 7.18 17.09 -7.33
CA GLN A 165 5.90 16.95 -6.61
C GLN A 165 5.32 18.27 -6.06
N ILE A 166 5.62 19.42 -6.68
CA ILE A 166 4.89 20.68 -6.42
C ILE A 166 3.86 20.91 -7.55
N PRO A 167 2.58 20.54 -7.38
CA PRO A 167 1.52 21.10 -8.20
C PRO A 167 1.09 22.47 -7.62
N CYS A 168 1.03 23.47 -8.51
CA CYS A 168 0.26 24.71 -8.29
C CYS A 168 -1.23 24.42 -8.14
#